data_AF-A0A920EXS8-F1
#
_entry.id   AF-A0A920EXS8-F1
#
_cell.length_a   1.000
_cell.length_b   1.000
_cell.length_c   1.000
_cell.angle_alpha   90.00
_cell.angle_beta   90.00
_cell.angle_gamma   90.00
#
_symmetry.space_group_name_H-M   'P 1'
#
loop_
_entity.id
_entity.type
_entity.pdbx_description
1 polymer ?
#
loop_
_entity_poly.entity_id
_entity_poly.type
_entity_poly.pdbx_seq_one_letter_code
_entity_poly.pdbx_strand_id
1 'polypeptide(L)'
;MLNGWTTNVAKTKNLRMMNKIIFGVEKIDKCSGTAYALGYGGAVPFVVFVAMQWHGYQLIQGGVSLIYFYGSIILSFLGAPHWGYILAIADKAEIKNLAGRLVIGVIPSLIAFFSILFDELDRLLIIGSSFIFMYVIDSILFRQENIPNWFLPLRFRLTVIVASCFFCSILLLIVR
;
A
#
# COMPACT_ATOMS: atom_id res chain seq x y z
N MET A 1 -35.55 1.41 -32.21
CA MET A 1 -35.19 0.54 -31.07
C MET A 1 -33.67 0.30 -30.90
N LEU A 2 -32.80 0.77 -31.80
CA LEU A 2 -31.34 0.52 -31.74
C LEU A 2 -30.54 1.51 -30.85
N ASN A 3 -31.11 2.66 -30.48
CA ASN A 3 -30.39 3.74 -29.78
C ASN A 3 -30.04 3.40 -28.32
N GLY A 4 -30.75 2.45 -27.69
CA GLY A 4 -30.47 1.97 -26.34
C GLY A 4 -29.33 0.95 -26.27
N TRP A 5 -29.03 0.26 -27.37
CA TRP A 5 -27.96 -0.74 -27.43
C TRP A 5 -26.58 -0.08 -27.59
N THR A 6 -26.47 0.90 -28.49
CA THR A 6 -25.20 1.62 -28.75
C THR A 6 -24.73 2.43 -27.54
N THR A 7 -25.67 3.03 -26.80
CA THR A 7 -25.37 3.81 -25.58
C THR A 7 -24.90 2.93 -24.42
N ASN A 8 -25.48 1.74 -24.23
CA ASN A 8 -25.04 0.80 -23.20
C ASN A 8 -23.67 0.17 -23.50
N VAL A 9 -23.38 -0.15 -24.77
CA VAL A 9 -22.07 -0.66 -25.18
C VAL A 9 -20.98 0.41 -25.03
N ALA A 10 -21.26 1.66 -25.38
CA ALA A 10 -20.33 2.78 -25.17
C ALA A 10 -20.08 3.04 -23.67
N LYS A 11 -21.13 3.04 -22.85
CA LYS A 11 -21.05 3.24 -21.40
C LYS A 11 -20.22 2.14 -20.72
N THR A 12 -20.45 0.89 -21.08
CA THR A 12 -19.70 -0.26 -20.53
C THR A 12 -18.23 -0.24 -20.96
N LYS A 13 -17.92 0.14 -22.21
CA LYS A 13 -16.54 0.31 -22.68
C LYS A 13 -15.81 1.43 -21.94
N ASN A 14 -16.46 2.58 -21.73
CA ASN A 14 -15.90 3.69 -20.96
C ASN A 14 -15.67 3.32 -19.50
N LEU A 15 -16.60 2.61 -18.86
CA LEU A 15 -16.43 2.08 -17.51
C LEU A 15 -15.23 1.13 -17.39
N ARG A 16 -15.07 0.21 -18.35
CA ARG A 16 -13.91 -0.71 -18.37
C ARG A 16 -12.59 0.04 -18.55
N MET A 17 -12.56 1.05 -19.41
CA MET A 17 -11.39 1.88 -19.65
C MET A 17 -11.03 2.70 -18.40
N MET A 18 -12.01 3.37 -17.79
CA MET A 18 -11.84 4.09 -16.52
C MET A 18 -11.34 3.15 -15.42
N ASN A 19 -11.92 1.95 -15.30
CA ASN A 19 -11.49 0.99 -14.29
C ASN A 19 -10.05 0.52 -14.52
N LYS A 20 -9.66 0.30 -15.78
CA LYS A 20 -8.28 -0.04 -16.13
C LYS A 20 -7.32 1.09 -15.75
N ILE A 21 -7.73 2.35 -15.93
CA ILE A 21 -6.91 3.53 -15.57
C ILE A 21 -6.85 3.74 -14.04
N ILE A 22 -7.97 3.64 -13.32
CA ILE A 22 -8.10 4.00 -11.89
C ILE A 22 -7.75 2.83 -10.96
N PHE A 23 -8.02 1.61 -11.39
CA PHE A 23 -7.86 0.41 -10.57
C PHE A 23 -6.84 -0.56 -11.17
N GLY A 24 -6.53 -0.47 -12.46
CA GLY A 24 -5.62 -1.42 -13.13
C GLY A 24 -6.32 -2.71 -13.57
N VAL A 25 -7.64 -2.78 -13.45
CA VAL A 25 -8.45 -3.95 -13.83
C VAL A 25 -9.67 -3.51 -14.62
N GLU A 26 -10.06 -4.29 -15.63
CA GLU A 26 -11.19 -3.93 -16.51
C GLU A 26 -12.56 -4.10 -15.83
N LYS A 27 -12.67 -5.00 -14.85
CA LYS A 27 -13.90 -5.27 -14.10
C LYS A 27 -13.60 -5.37 -12.62
N ILE A 28 -14.34 -4.62 -11.81
CA ILE A 28 -14.29 -4.67 -10.34
C ILE A 28 -15.37 -5.66 -9.89
N ASP A 29 -14.97 -6.64 -9.11
CA ASP A 29 -15.87 -7.52 -8.36
C ASP A 29 -16.06 -7.01 -6.93
N LYS A 30 -16.98 -7.61 -6.17
CA LYS A 30 -17.28 -7.15 -4.79
C LYS A 30 -16.06 -7.23 -3.87
N CYS A 31 -15.18 -8.21 -4.07
CA CYS A 31 -13.98 -8.43 -3.27
C CYS A 31 -12.94 -7.32 -3.53
N SER A 32 -12.58 -7.12 -4.79
CA SER A 32 -11.66 -6.05 -5.22
C SER A 32 -12.20 -4.67 -4.87
N GLY A 33 -13.49 -4.41 -5.03
CA GLY A 33 -14.12 -3.15 -4.62
C GLY A 33 -13.90 -2.84 -3.14
N THR A 34 -14.09 -3.84 -2.27
CA THR A 34 -13.81 -3.71 -0.83
C THR A 34 -12.33 -3.47 -0.57
N ALA A 35 -11.43 -4.18 -1.28
CA ALA A 35 -9.99 -3.99 -1.15
C ALA A 35 -9.54 -2.57 -1.52
N TYR A 36 -10.09 -1.99 -2.60
CA TYR A 36 -9.81 -0.59 -2.96
C TYR A 36 -10.35 0.39 -1.93
N ALA A 37 -11.58 0.20 -1.45
CA ALA A 37 -12.17 1.09 -0.45
C ALA A 37 -11.34 1.12 0.85
N LEU A 38 -10.95 -0.06 1.35
CA LEU A 38 -10.12 -0.18 2.54
C LEU A 38 -8.69 0.32 2.30
N GLY A 39 -8.10 0.01 1.15
CA GLY A 39 -6.75 0.45 0.79
C GLY A 39 -6.63 1.96 0.70
N TYR A 40 -7.52 2.62 -0.05
CA TYR A 40 -7.54 4.08 -0.14
C TYR A 40 -7.99 4.73 1.17
N GLY A 41 -8.93 4.12 1.90
CA GLY A 41 -9.33 4.57 3.23
C GLY A 41 -8.15 4.61 4.20
N GLY A 42 -7.28 3.60 4.17
CA GLY A 42 -6.04 3.57 4.94
C GLY A 42 -4.97 4.58 4.48
N ALA A 43 -5.06 5.11 3.25
CA ALA A 43 -4.15 6.16 2.78
C ALA A 43 -4.57 7.56 3.25
N VAL A 44 -5.85 7.77 3.59
CA VAL A 44 -6.40 9.08 3.98
C VAL A 44 -5.64 9.72 5.14
N PRO A 45 -5.32 9.03 6.26
CA PRO A 45 -4.62 9.66 7.38
C PRO A 45 -3.25 10.22 7.00
N PHE A 46 -2.49 9.58 6.09
CA PHE A 46 -1.20 10.12 5.62
C PHE A 46 -1.37 11.49 4.96
N VAL A 47 -2.35 11.62 4.07
CA VAL A 47 -2.64 12.87 3.38
C VAL A 47 -3.07 13.95 4.37
N VAL A 48 -3.92 13.59 5.34
CA VAL A 48 -4.38 14.49 6.40
C VAL A 48 -3.21 14.99 7.26
N PHE A 49 -2.30 14.09 7.67
CA PHE A 49 -1.15 14.48 8.49
C PHE A 49 -0.20 15.42 7.75
N VAL A 50 0.09 15.16 6.47
CA VAL A 50 0.91 16.07 5.65
C VAL A 50 0.22 17.42 5.46
N ALA A 51 -1.09 17.43 5.20
CA ALA A 51 -1.84 18.67 5.05
C ALA A 51 -1.86 19.50 6.35
N MET A 52 -2.03 18.85 7.50
CA MET A 52 -1.96 19.52 8.80
C MET A 52 -0.55 20.04 9.10
N GLN A 53 0.49 19.24 8.84
CA GLN A 53 1.87 19.69 8.97
C GLN A 53 2.12 20.90 8.08
N TRP A 54 1.65 20.91 6.84
CA TRP A 54 1.75 22.06 5.92
C TRP A 54 1.14 23.35 6.51
N HIS A 55 0.04 23.25 7.26
CA HIS A 55 -0.60 24.40 7.92
C HIS A 55 0.08 24.87 9.22
N GLY A 56 1.17 24.21 9.65
CA GLY A 56 1.90 24.61 10.86
C GLY A 56 1.58 23.77 12.08
N TYR A 57 0.66 22.81 11.99
CA TYR A 57 0.31 21.96 13.12
C TYR A 57 1.46 21.00 13.44
N GLN A 58 1.92 21.02 14.70
CA GLN A 58 2.85 20.03 15.22
C GLN A 58 2.07 18.77 15.63
N LEU A 59 2.02 17.80 14.72
CA LEU A 59 1.37 16.50 14.96
C LEU A 59 2.32 15.53 15.64
N ILE A 60 2.81 15.90 16.82
CA ILE A 60 3.75 15.11 17.62
C ILE A 60 3.09 14.79 18.96
N GLN A 61 3.09 13.52 19.35
CA GLN A 61 2.68 13.09 20.68
C GLN A 61 3.79 12.28 21.34
N GLY A 62 4.19 12.67 22.54
CA GLY A 62 5.28 11.98 23.26
C GLY A 62 6.62 11.96 22.52
N GLY A 63 6.90 12.96 21.68
CA GLY A 63 8.13 13.02 20.86
C GLY A 63 8.10 12.17 19.59
N VAL A 64 6.93 11.64 19.21
CA VAL A 64 6.73 10.80 18.02
C VAL A 64 5.75 11.49 17.08
N SER A 65 6.10 11.64 15.79
CA SER A 65 5.17 12.18 14.80
C SER A 65 4.06 11.18 14.47
N LEU A 66 2.84 11.69 14.25
CA LEU A 66 1.68 10.84 13.94
C LEU A 66 1.82 10.11 12.61
N ILE A 67 2.48 10.72 11.61
CA ILE A 67 2.72 10.09 10.32
C ILE A 67 3.68 8.91 10.43
N TYR A 68 4.74 9.03 11.23
CA TYR A 68 5.63 7.92 11.56
C TYR A 68 4.85 6.82 12.29
N PHE A 69 4.11 7.16 13.35
CA PHE A 69 3.41 6.17 14.17
C PHE A 69 2.40 5.37 13.34
N TYR A 70 1.56 6.06 12.57
CA TYR A 70 0.59 5.42 11.68
C TYR A 70 1.28 4.64 10.56
N GLY A 71 2.35 5.19 9.98
CA GLY A 71 3.20 4.52 9.00
C GLY A 71 3.73 3.18 9.48
N SER A 72 4.25 3.14 10.70
CA SER A 72 4.76 1.92 11.35
C SER A 72 3.67 0.86 11.54
N ILE A 73 2.45 1.26 11.93
CA ILE A 73 1.30 0.35 12.03
C ILE A 73 0.96 -0.25 10.67
N ILE A 74 0.80 0.58 9.64
CA ILE A 74 0.46 0.09 8.29
C ILE A 74 1.59 -0.76 7.70
N LEU A 75 2.85 -0.36 7.91
CA LEU A 75 4.01 -1.11 7.46
C LEU A 75 4.01 -2.52 8.04
N SER A 76 3.70 -2.69 9.34
CA SER A 76 3.61 -4.00 9.99
C SER A 76 2.56 -4.92 9.34
N PHE A 77 1.48 -4.35 8.80
CA PHE A 77 0.44 -5.11 8.10
C PHE A 77 0.87 -5.55 6.69
N LEU A 78 1.86 -4.89 6.07
CA LEU A 78 2.29 -5.20 4.70
C LEU A 78 2.87 -6.61 4.54
N GLY A 79 3.34 -7.23 5.63
CA GLY A 79 3.86 -8.59 5.62
C GLY A 79 2.81 -9.70 5.63
N ALA A 80 1.56 -9.38 6.00
CA ALA A 80 0.47 -10.35 6.11
C ALA A 80 0.13 -11.12 4.81
N PRO A 81 0.18 -10.52 3.60
CA PRO A 81 -0.09 -11.24 2.36
C PRO A 81 0.83 -12.44 2.11
N HIS A 82 2.09 -12.41 2.57
CA HIS A 82 2.99 -13.55 2.41
C HIS A 82 2.53 -14.77 3.22
N TRP A 83 2.07 -14.54 4.44
CA TRP A 83 1.49 -15.59 5.29
C TRP A 83 0.17 -16.08 4.71
N GLY A 84 -0.73 -15.16 4.33
CA GLY A 84 -2.01 -15.50 3.72
C GLY A 84 -1.87 -16.30 2.43
N TYR A 85 -0.89 -15.97 1.59
CA TYR A 85 -0.58 -16.71 0.38
C TYR A 85 -0.20 -18.16 0.71
N ILE A 86 0.76 -18.36 1.62
CA ILE A 86 1.23 -19.69 2.03
C ILE A 86 0.06 -20.53 2.58
N LEU A 87 -0.75 -19.95 3.46
CA LEU A 87 -1.91 -20.64 4.03
C LEU A 87 -2.93 -21.04 2.96
N ALA A 88 -3.11 -20.22 1.91
CA ALA A 88 -4.03 -20.51 0.81
C ALA A 88 -3.54 -21.62 -0.14
N ILE A 89 -2.23 -21.90 -0.17
CA ILE A 89 -1.62 -22.91 -1.05
C ILE A 89 -1.06 -24.12 -0.29
N ALA A 90 -1.24 -24.19 1.02
CA ALA A 90 -0.62 -25.20 1.89
C ALA A 90 -0.90 -26.65 1.42
N ASP A 91 -2.11 -26.92 0.92
CA ASP A 91 -2.51 -28.25 0.44
C ASP A 91 -2.03 -28.57 -1.00
N LYS A 92 -1.35 -27.63 -1.66
CA LYS A 92 -0.99 -27.69 -3.09
C LYS A 92 0.52 -27.67 -3.34
N ALA A 93 1.36 -27.51 -2.31
CA ALA A 93 2.71 -27.00 -2.52
C ALA A 93 3.82 -28.07 -2.57
N GLU A 94 4.33 -28.32 -3.79
CA GLU A 94 5.73 -28.66 -4.10
C GLU A 94 6.61 -27.38 -4.21
N ILE A 95 6.29 -26.31 -3.47
CA ILE A 95 6.98 -25.01 -3.62
C ILE A 95 8.26 -24.98 -2.78
N LYS A 96 9.41 -24.84 -3.45
CA LYS A 96 10.70 -24.55 -2.80
C LYS A 96 10.65 -23.18 -2.09
N ASN A 97 11.18 -23.14 -0.86
CA ASN A 97 11.40 -21.93 -0.04
C ASN A 97 10.16 -21.23 0.55
N LEU A 98 9.14 -21.98 0.99
CA LEU A 98 8.01 -21.46 1.78
C LEU A 98 8.46 -20.71 3.06
N ALA A 99 9.50 -21.21 3.74
CA ALA A 99 10.01 -20.60 4.98
C ALA A 99 10.53 -19.17 4.78
N GLY A 100 11.21 -18.88 3.65
CA GLY A 100 11.74 -17.55 3.37
C GLY A 100 10.64 -16.49 3.24
N ARG A 101 9.49 -16.85 2.66
CA ARG A 101 8.32 -15.95 2.55
C ARG A 101 7.71 -15.61 3.92
N LEU A 102 7.69 -16.55 4.87
CA LEU A 102 7.24 -16.27 6.24
C LEU A 102 8.14 -15.24 6.92
N VAL A 103 9.46 -15.37 6.75
CA VAL A 103 10.44 -14.40 7.26
C VAL A 103 10.22 -13.02 6.65
N ILE A 104 10.01 -12.94 5.33
CA ILE A 104 9.70 -11.68 4.65
C ILE A 104 8.45 -11.03 5.23
N GLY A 105 7.44 -11.81 5.60
CA GLY A 105 6.24 -11.30 6.26
C GLY A 105 6.48 -10.64 7.62
N VAL A 106 7.62 -10.91 8.29
CA VAL A 106 7.94 -10.32 9.59
C VAL A 106 8.85 -9.09 9.46
N ILE A 107 9.68 -9.01 8.41
CA ILE A 107 10.62 -7.90 8.16
C ILE A 107 10.00 -6.51 8.36
N PRO A 108 8.80 -6.18 7.82
CA PRO A 108 8.21 -4.85 7.98
C PRO A 108 7.98 -4.44 9.44
N SER A 109 7.51 -5.38 10.26
CA SER A 109 7.26 -5.13 11.69
C SER A 109 8.56 -4.90 12.47
N LEU A 110 9.64 -5.61 12.11
CA LEU A 110 10.95 -5.43 12.73
C LEU A 110 11.58 -4.09 12.32
N ILE A 111 11.47 -3.70 11.04
CA ILE A 111 11.92 -2.38 10.60
C ILE A 111 11.18 -1.28 11.37
N ALA A 112 9.86 -1.38 11.46
CA ALA A 112 9.05 -0.44 12.23
C ALA A 112 9.49 -0.37 13.70
N PHE A 113 9.68 -1.51 14.35
CA PHE A 113 10.12 -1.58 15.74
C PHE A 113 11.49 -0.93 15.97
N PHE A 114 12.49 -1.29 15.18
CA PHE A 114 13.86 -0.79 15.37
C PHE A 114 14.03 0.67 14.91
N SER A 115 13.17 1.17 14.02
CA SER A 115 13.23 2.57 13.57
C SER A 115 13.01 3.60 14.69
N ILE A 116 12.44 3.20 15.84
CA ILE A 116 12.26 4.08 17.00
C ILE A 116 13.58 4.52 17.64
N LEU A 117 14.66 3.78 17.39
CA LEU A 117 15.99 4.07 17.96
C LEU A 117 16.68 5.25 17.27
N PHE A 118 16.12 5.73 16.16
CA PHE A 118 16.69 6.79 15.33
C PHE A 118 16.02 8.14 15.60
N ASP A 119 16.64 9.21 15.13
CA ASP A 119 16.06 10.55 15.20
C ASP A 119 14.83 10.70 14.27
N GLU A 120 14.16 11.85 14.31
CA GLU A 120 12.90 12.06 13.55
C GLU A 120 13.12 12.00 12.04
N LEU A 121 14.25 12.49 11.54
CA LEU A 121 14.51 12.50 10.11
C LEU A 121 14.78 11.07 9.61
N ASP A 122 15.66 10.34 10.29
CA ASP A 122 16.05 8.98 9.94
C ASP A 122 14.87 8.02 10.07
N ARG A 123 14.06 8.12 11.13
CA ARG A 123 12.89 7.25 11.28
C ARG A 123 11.87 7.45 10.15
N LEU A 124 11.66 8.69 9.68
CA LEU A 124 10.78 8.96 8.55
C LEU A 124 11.35 8.41 7.23
N LEU A 125 12.67 8.52 7.01
CA LEU A 125 13.35 7.94 5.85
C LEU A 125 13.26 6.42 5.84
N ILE A 126 13.52 5.78 6.98
CA ILE A 126 13.45 4.32 7.16
C ILE A 126 12.02 3.83 6.86
N ILE A 127 11.00 4.41 7.49
CA ILE A 127 9.62 3.97 7.26
C ILE A 127 9.19 4.25 5.83
N GLY A 128 9.40 5.45 5.31
CA GLY A 128 9.00 5.83 3.95
C GLY A 128 9.63 4.96 2.86
N SER A 129 10.93 4.68 2.96
CA SER A 129 11.64 3.80 2.02
C SER A 129 11.19 2.33 2.15
N SER A 130 10.79 1.88 3.33
CA SER A 130 10.32 0.52 3.57
C SER A 130 9.04 0.18 2.81
N PHE A 131 8.14 1.15 2.59
CA PHE A 131 6.95 0.95 1.74
C PHE A 131 7.34 0.64 0.27
N ILE A 132 8.36 1.33 -0.23
CA ILE A 132 8.89 1.12 -1.59
C ILE A 132 9.57 -0.25 -1.65
N PHE A 133 10.43 -0.55 -0.67
CA PHE A 133 11.10 -1.83 -0.56
C PHE A 133 10.11 -3.01 -0.54
N MET A 134 9.06 -2.93 0.28
CA MET A 134 8.04 -3.97 0.34
C MET A 134 7.26 -4.13 -0.96
N TYR A 135 6.96 -3.04 -1.67
CA TYR A 135 6.36 -3.14 -3.00
C TYR A 135 7.26 -3.83 -4.02
N VAL A 136 8.57 -3.59 -3.98
CA VAL A 136 9.54 -4.27 -4.86
C VAL A 136 9.56 -5.77 -4.58
N ILE A 137 9.63 -6.15 -3.30
CA ILE A 137 9.59 -7.56 -2.87
C ILE A 137 8.28 -8.22 -3.30
N ASP A 138 7.13 -7.57 -3.05
CA ASP A 138 5.82 -8.03 -3.51
C ASP A 138 5.85 -8.23 -5.04
N SER A 139 6.29 -7.24 -5.80
CA SER A 139 6.30 -7.29 -7.27
C SER A 139 7.17 -8.41 -7.83
N ILE A 140 8.25 -8.78 -7.15
CA ILE A 140 9.11 -9.90 -7.57
C ILE A 140 8.44 -11.23 -7.22
N LEU A 141 7.97 -11.38 -5.98
CA LEU A 141 7.47 -12.66 -5.46
C LEU A 141 6.08 -13.02 -5.93
N PHE A 142 5.23 -12.04 -6.19
CA PHE A 142 3.82 -12.25 -6.51
C PHE A 142 3.53 -12.23 -8.02
N ARG A 143 4.46 -11.75 -8.85
CA ARG A 143 4.29 -11.68 -10.31
C ARG A 143 4.21 -13.05 -11.00
N GLN A 144 4.84 -14.06 -10.42
CA GLN A 144 4.85 -15.43 -10.97
C GLN A 144 3.80 -16.34 -10.33
N GLU A 145 3.05 -15.82 -9.36
CA GLU A 145 2.12 -16.60 -8.55
C GLU A 145 0.68 -16.35 -9.03
N ASN A 146 -0.20 -17.31 -8.78
CA ASN A 146 -1.61 -17.19 -9.16
C ASN A 146 -2.36 -16.33 -8.14
N ILE A 147 -2.19 -15.01 -8.23
CA ILE A 147 -2.87 -14.02 -7.39
C ILE A 147 -3.90 -13.21 -8.17
N PRO A 148 -4.85 -12.55 -7.48
CA PRO A 148 -5.77 -11.66 -8.15
C PRO A 148 -5.08 -10.47 -8.83
N ASN A 149 -5.44 -10.21 -10.08
CA ASN A 149 -4.82 -9.20 -10.96
C ASN A 149 -4.91 -7.76 -10.41
N TRP A 150 -5.81 -7.48 -9.46
CA TRP A 150 -5.97 -6.17 -8.82
C TRP A 150 -4.92 -5.87 -7.74
N PHE A 151 -4.28 -6.90 -7.17
CA PHE A 151 -3.45 -6.76 -5.97
C PHE A 151 -2.21 -5.87 -6.20
N LEU A 152 -1.37 -6.21 -7.18
CA LEU A 152 -0.14 -5.44 -7.46
C LEU A 152 -0.43 -4.01 -7.94
N PRO A 153 -1.41 -3.76 -8.85
CA PRO A 153 -1.79 -2.38 -9.21
C PRO A 153 -2.29 -1.55 -8.03
N LEU A 154 -3.05 -2.14 -7.11
CA LEU A 154 -3.48 -1.47 -5.88
C LEU A 154 -2.29 -1.14 -5.00
N ARG A 155 -1.42 -2.12 -4.72
CA ARG A 155 -0.21 -1.95 -3.93
C ARG A 155 0.68 -0.83 -4.46
N PHE A 156 0.93 -0.81 -5.77
CA PHE A 156 1.73 0.23 -6.40
C PHE A 156 1.19 1.64 -6.11
N ARG A 157 -0.11 1.86 -6.33
CA ARG A 157 -0.74 3.18 -6.13
C ARG A 157 -0.68 3.63 -4.68
N LEU A 158 -0.96 2.72 -3.74
CA LEU A 158 -0.87 3.03 -2.31
C LEU A 158 0.56 3.35 -1.90
N THR A 159 1.55 2.57 -2.37
CA THR A 159 2.96 2.84 -2.13
C THR A 159 3.38 4.21 -2.67
N VAL A 160 2.95 4.59 -3.88
CA VAL A 160 3.22 5.92 -4.43
C VAL A 160 2.63 7.02 -3.54
N ILE A 161 1.35 6.90 -3.15
CA ILE A 161 0.69 7.90 -2.29
C ILE A 161 1.42 8.04 -0.96
N VAL A 162 1.70 6.93 -0.29
CA VAL A 162 2.35 6.92 1.03
C VAL A 162 3.79 7.43 0.93
N ALA A 163 4.56 6.99 -0.06
CA ALA A 163 5.92 7.47 -0.28
C ALA A 163 5.97 8.97 -0.57
N SER A 164 5.04 9.50 -1.37
CA SER A 164 4.89 10.93 -1.58
C SER A 164 4.56 11.68 -0.29
N CYS A 165 3.71 11.12 0.57
CA CYS A 165 3.39 11.72 1.86
C CYS A 165 4.61 11.79 2.79
N PHE A 166 5.39 10.70 2.90
CA PHE A 166 6.63 10.70 3.66
C PHE A 166 7.64 11.70 3.10
N PHE A 167 7.81 11.75 1.78
CA PHE A 167 8.68 12.72 1.12
C PHE A 167 8.27 14.16 1.44
N CYS A 168 6.98 14.50 1.31
CA CYS A 168 6.46 15.82 1.66
C CYS A 168 6.66 16.14 3.15
N SER A 169 6.42 15.17 4.04
CA SER A 169 6.63 15.33 5.49
C SER A 169 8.09 15.65 5.83
N ILE A 170 9.04 14.97 5.17
CA ILE A 170 10.48 15.19 5.33
C ILE A 170 10.87 16.57 4.80
N LEU A 171 10.39 16.95 3.61
CA LEU A 171 10.64 18.30 3.07
C LEU A 171 10.13 19.39 4.00
N LEU A 172 8.92 19.23 4.52
CA LEU A 172 8.33 20.16 5.48
C LEU A 172 9.08 20.24 6.81
N LEU A 173 9.70 19.13 7.23
CA LEU A 173 10.53 19.08 8.43
C LEU A 173 11.87 19.80 8.23
N ILE A 174 12.46 19.74 7.03
CA ILE A 174 13.76 20.37 6.72
C ILE A 174 13.64 21.89 6.48
N VAL A 175 12.53 22.34 5.87
CA VAL A 175 12.34 23.74 5.45
C VAL A 175 11.91 24.65 6.61
N ARG A 176 11.49 24.10 7.74
CA ARG A 176 11.04 24.86 8.93
C ARG A 176 12.07 24.81 10.04
#